data_AF-A0A1A8KW18-F1
#
_entry.id   AF-A0A1A8KW18-F1
#
_cell.length_a   1.000
_cell.length_b   1.000
_cell.length_c   1.000
_cell.angle_alpha   90.00
_cell.angle_beta   90.00
_cell.angle_gamma   90.00
#
_symmetry.space_group_name_H-M   'P 1'
#
loop_
_entity.id
_entity.type
_entity.pdbx_description
1 polymer ?
#
loop_
_entity_poly.entity_id
_entity_poly.type
_entity_poly.pdbx_seq_one_letter_code
_entity_poly.pdbx_strand_id
1 'polypeptide(L)'
;THSLGGGTGSGMGTLLISKIREEYPDRIMNTFSVVPSPKVSDTVVEPYNATLSVHQLVENTDETYCIDNEALYDICFRTLKLTTPTYGDLNHLVSATMSGVTTCLRFPGQLNADLRKLAVNMVPFPRLHFFMPGFAPLTSRGSQQYRALTVPELTQQVFDAKNMMAACDPRHGRYLTVAAVFRGRMSMKEVDEQMLNVQNKNSSYFVEWIPNNVKTAVCDIPPRGLKMAVTFIGNSTAIQELFKRISEQFTAMFRRKAFLHWYTGEGM
;
A
#
# COMPACT_ATOMS: atom_id res chain seq x y z
N THR A 1 11.55 -6.06 1.81
CA THR A 1 10.76 -5.75 0.60
C THR A 1 10.87 -6.94 -0.32
N HIS A 2 9.78 -7.37 -0.96
CA HIS A 2 9.81 -8.49 -1.89
C HIS A 2 8.69 -8.40 -2.92
N SER A 3 8.79 -9.19 -4.00
CA SER A 3 7.69 -9.41 -4.95
C SER A 3 7.05 -10.76 -4.69
N LEU A 4 5.73 -10.83 -4.83
CA LEU A 4 4.97 -12.05 -4.61
C LEU A 4 4.90 -12.93 -5.87
N GLY A 5 5.24 -12.40 -7.04
CA GLY A 5 5.14 -13.11 -8.32
C GLY A 5 6.32 -14.03 -8.64
N GLY A 6 7.55 -13.68 -8.24
CA GLY A 6 8.77 -14.46 -8.56
C GLY A 6 9.15 -15.45 -7.47
N GLY A 7 9.88 -16.52 -7.80
CA GLY A 7 10.18 -17.63 -6.87
C GLY A 7 11.01 -17.26 -5.63
N THR A 8 12.07 -16.44 -5.78
CA THR A 8 12.92 -16.05 -4.64
C THR A 8 12.21 -15.08 -3.70
N GLY A 9 11.56 -14.05 -4.25
CA GLY A 9 10.84 -13.05 -3.45
C GLY A 9 9.65 -13.63 -2.69
N SER A 10 8.93 -14.57 -3.33
CA SER A 10 7.82 -15.30 -2.71
C SER A 10 8.30 -16.37 -1.73
N GLY A 11 8.86 -17.47 -2.23
CA GLY A 11 9.18 -18.66 -1.45
C GLY A 11 10.27 -18.43 -0.43
N MET A 12 11.45 -17.99 -0.85
CA MET A 12 12.56 -17.72 0.08
C MET A 12 12.24 -16.53 0.99
N GLY A 13 11.57 -15.49 0.48
CA GLY A 13 11.15 -14.33 1.27
C GLY A 13 10.21 -14.71 2.42
N THR A 14 9.20 -15.54 2.15
CA THR A 14 8.27 -16.00 3.19
C THR A 14 8.90 -17.00 4.15
N LEU A 15 9.83 -17.85 3.71
CA LEU A 15 10.62 -18.71 4.59
C LEU A 15 11.45 -17.88 5.58
N LEU A 16 12.12 -16.83 5.11
CA LEU A 16 12.87 -15.90 5.97
C LEU A 16 11.95 -15.23 6.99
N ILE A 17 10.77 -14.78 6.57
CA ILE A 17 9.77 -14.19 7.47
C ILE A 17 9.40 -15.18 8.58
N SER A 18 9.11 -16.44 8.24
CA SER A 18 8.81 -17.49 9.23
C SER A 18 9.95 -17.69 10.21
N LYS A 19 11.20 -17.78 9.71
CA LYS A 19 12.37 -18.00 10.57
C LYS A 19 12.67 -16.82 11.50
N ILE A 20 12.53 -15.59 10.99
CA ILE A 20 12.69 -14.39 11.83
C ILE A 20 11.56 -14.31 12.85
N ARG A 21 10.33 -14.72 12.52
CA ARG A 21 9.22 -14.75 13.48
C ARG A 21 9.41 -15.80 14.57
N GLU A 22 9.99 -16.96 14.24
CA GLU A 22 10.39 -17.99 15.21
C GLU A 22 11.50 -17.49 16.16
N GLU A 23 12.53 -16.83 15.62
CA GLU A 23 13.70 -16.38 16.40
C GLU A 23 13.43 -15.08 17.19
N TYR A 24 12.62 -14.17 16.63
CA TYR A 24 12.31 -12.85 17.19
C TYR A 24 10.79 -12.60 17.30
N PRO A 25 10.06 -13.38 18.11
CA PRO A 25 8.60 -13.31 18.18
C PRO A 25 8.07 -11.95 18.69
N ASP A 26 8.85 -11.27 19.54
CA ASP A 26 8.47 -9.97 20.12
C ASP A 26 8.70 -8.78 19.18
N ARG A 27 9.30 -8.98 18.00
CA ARG A 27 9.62 -7.92 17.05
C ARG A 27 8.52 -7.80 15.99
N ILE A 28 8.22 -6.55 15.63
CA ILE A 28 7.25 -6.23 14.58
C ILE A 28 7.84 -6.61 13.21
N MET A 29 7.08 -7.37 12.44
CA MET A 29 7.42 -7.84 11.10
C MET A 29 6.62 -7.08 10.04
N ASN A 30 7.31 -6.26 9.26
CA ASN A 30 6.71 -5.42 8.24
C ASN A 30 7.21 -5.77 6.85
N THR A 31 6.29 -5.82 5.87
CA THR A 31 6.65 -6.09 4.48
C THR A 31 6.09 -5.03 3.53
N PHE A 32 6.89 -4.66 2.54
CA PHE A 32 6.41 -4.01 1.32
C PHE A 32 6.37 -5.08 0.24
N SER A 33 5.16 -5.47 -0.13
CA SER A 33 4.88 -6.63 -0.95
C SER A 33 4.33 -6.20 -2.30
N VAL A 34 5.12 -6.43 -3.35
CA VAL A 34 4.73 -6.10 -4.73
C VAL A 34 3.87 -7.23 -5.29
N VAL A 35 2.63 -6.90 -5.60
CA VAL A 35 1.62 -7.80 -6.14
C VAL A 35 1.78 -7.89 -7.65
N PRO A 36 1.79 -9.10 -8.22
CA PRO A 36 1.92 -9.28 -9.66
C PRO A 36 0.69 -8.76 -10.41
N SER A 37 0.91 -8.38 -11.67
CA SER A 37 -0.16 -8.00 -12.59
C SER A 37 0.15 -8.51 -14.00
N PRO A 38 -0.85 -9.09 -14.71
CA PRO A 38 -0.70 -9.52 -16.10
C PRO A 38 -0.34 -8.37 -17.06
N LYS A 39 -0.59 -7.11 -16.69
CA LYS A 39 -0.22 -5.95 -17.51
C LYS A 39 1.29 -5.68 -17.53
N VAL A 40 2.02 -6.18 -16.54
CA VAL A 40 3.43 -5.85 -16.30
C VAL A 40 4.35 -7.06 -16.49
N SER A 41 3.83 -8.29 -16.31
CA SER A 41 4.60 -9.52 -16.47
C SER A 41 3.82 -10.58 -17.23
N ASP A 42 4.51 -11.25 -18.16
CA ASP A 42 3.97 -12.35 -18.98
C ASP A 42 4.10 -13.72 -18.29
N THR A 43 4.60 -13.77 -17.05
CA THR A 43 4.86 -15.03 -16.36
C THR A 43 3.55 -15.63 -15.83
N VAL A 44 3.15 -16.77 -16.39
CA VAL A 44 1.87 -17.42 -16.04
C VAL A 44 1.81 -17.98 -14.63
N VAL A 45 2.94 -18.32 -13.99
CA VAL A 45 2.95 -18.96 -12.64
C VAL A 45 2.87 -17.97 -11.48
N GLU A 46 2.85 -16.66 -11.73
CA GLU A 46 2.80 -15.64 -10.67
C GLU A 46 1.60 -15.77 -9.71
N PRO A 47 0.38 -16.14 -10.17
CA PRO A 47 -0.75 -16.34 -9.26
C PRO A 47 -0.54 -17.49 -8.26
N TYR A 48 0.21 -18.53 -8.62
CA TYR A 48 0.58 -19.60 -7.68
C TYR A 48 1.50 -19.08 -6.60
N ASN A 49 2.60 -18.43 -7.00
CA ASN A 49 3.57 -17.86 -6.08
C ASN A 49 2.94 -16.83 -5.15
N ALA A 50 2.07 -15.97 -5.68
CA ALA A 50 1.39 -14.96 -4.90
C ALA A 50 0.41 -15.56 -3.90
N THR A 51 -0.39 -16.56 -4.30
CA THR A 51 -1.35 -17.23 -3.40
C THR A 51 -0.63 -17.94 -2.26
N LEU A 52 0.43 -18.69 -2.56
CA LEU A 52 1.25 -19.37 -1.56
C LEU A 52 1.93 -18.36 -0.61
N SER A 53 2.41 -17.25 -1.14
CA SER A 53 3.03 -16.20 -0.32
C SER A 53 2.05 -15.50 0.59
N VAL A 54 0.87 -15.14 0.08
CA VAL A 54 -0.18 -14.46 0.86
C VAL A 54 -0.58 -15.33 2.04
N HIS A 55 -0.69 -16.65 1.86
CA HIS A 55 -0.95 -17.56 2.97
C HIS A 55 0.07 -17.43 4.11
N GLN A 56 1.35 -17.34 3.80
CA GLN A 56 2.42 -17.13 4.79
C GLN A 56 2.39 -15.73 5.40
N LEU A 57 2.09 -14.70 4.59
CA LEU A 57 2.01 -13.32 5.07
C LEU A 57 0.84 -13.10 6.04
N VAL A 58 -0.28 -13.79 5.84
CA VAL A 58 -1.46 -13.67 6.72
C VAL A 58 -1.13 -14.08 8.16
N GLU A 59 -0.23 -15.03 8.37
CA GLU A 59 0.07 -15.57 9.70
C GLU A 59 1.37 -14.99 10.30
N ASN A 60 2.37 -14.67 9.47
CA ASN A 60 3.72 -14.37 9.95
C ASN A 60 4.13 -12.89 9.89
N THR A 61 3.30 -11.99 9.36
CA THR A 61 3.59 -10.55 9.34
C THR A 61 2.59 -9.77 10.17
N ASP A 62 3.03 -8.64 10.75
CA ASP A 62 2.18 -7.74 11.52
C ASP A 62 1.63 -6.60 10.64
N GLU A 63 2.36 -6.18 9.61
CA GLU A 63 1.92 -5.19 8.62
C GLU A 63 2.41 -5.53 7.21
N THR A 64 1.50 -5.51 6.24
CA THR A 64 1.84 -5.71 4.82
C THR A 64 1.32 -4.56 3.97
N TYR A 65 2.22 -3.79 3.39
CA TYR A 65 1.88 -2.76 2.40
C TYR A 65 1.75 -3.41 1.02
N CYS A 66 0.54 -3.45 0.49
CA CYS A 66 0.25 -3.99 -0.83
C CYS A 66 0.57 -2.95 -1.90
N ILE A 67 1.57 -3.24 -2.72
CA ILE A 67 1.96 -2.40 -3.85
C ILE A 67 1.61 -3.16 -5.12
N ASP A 68 0.65 -2.68 -5.88
CA ASP A 68 0.17 -3.37 -7.07
C ASP A 68 0.78 -2.79 -8.33
N ASN A 69 1.49 -3.64 -9.09
CA ASN A 69 2.04 -3.27 -10.38
C ASN A 69 0.97 -2.78 -11.36
N GLU A 70 -0.28 -3.26 -11.26
CA GLU A 70 -1.39 -2.78 -12.07
C GLU A 70 -1.71 -1.31 -11.78
N ALA A 71 -1.83 -0.97 -10.50
CA ALA A 71 -2.14 0.40 -10.08
C ALA A 71 -0.98 1.35 -10.41
N LEU A 72 0.26 0.93 -10.17
CA LEU A 72 1.44 1.72 -10.53
C LEU A 72 1.49 1.99 -12.03
N TYR A 73 1.21 0.98 -12.86
CA TYR A 73 1.17 1.13 -14.31
C TYR A 73 0.06 2.09 -14.74
N ASP A 74 -1.16 1.92 -14.21
CA ASP A 74 -2.29 2.78 -14.53
C ASP A 74 -2.06 4.23 -14.09
N ILE A 75 -1.40 4.47 -12.95
CA ILE A 75 -0.98 5.81 -12.51
C ILE A 75 0.03 6.42 -13.50
N CYS A 76 1.08 5.68 -13.86
CA CYS A 76 2.09 6.18 -14.79
C CYS A 76 1.50 6.49 -16.16
N PHE A 77 0.65 5.60 -16.68
CA PHE A 77 0.07 5.72 -18.01
C PHE A 77 -1.03 6.79 -18.06
N ARG A 78 -2.02 6.74 -17.16
CA ARG A 78 -3.20 7.61 -17.20
C ARG A 78 -3.00 8.95 -16.52
N THR A 79 -2.32 8.97 -15.37
CA THR A 79 -2.16 10.17 -14.54
C THR A 79 -0.90 10.95 -14.91
N LEU A 80 0.26 10.27 -15.00
CA LEU A 80 1.54 10.91 -15.35
C LEU A 80 1.75 11.08 -16.85
N LYS A 81 0.87 10.52 -17.69
CA LYS A 81 0.90 10.59 -19.16
C LYS A 81 2.17 10.02 -19.78
N LEU A 82 2.74 8.98 -19.16
CA LEU A 82 3.86 8.23 -19.72
C LEU A 82 3.31 7.17 -20.69
N THR A 83 3.61 7.28 -21.98
CA THR A 83 3.12 6.34 -22.99
C THR A 83 3.65 4.92 -22.81
N THR A 84 4.89 4.79 -22.34
CA THR A 84 5.56 3.50 -22.06
C THR A 84 6.21 3.53 -20.68
N PRO A 85 5.45 3.25 -19.61
CA PRO A 85 5.99 3.19 -18.25
C PRO A 85 7.10 2.13 -18.13
N THR A 86 8.26 2.53 -17.63
CA THR A 86 9.37 1.60 -17.34
C THR A 86 9.35 1.18 -15.87
N TYR A 87 10.06 0.10 -15.51
CA TYR A 87 10.25 -0.26 -14.09
C TYR A 87 10.87 0.87 -13.27
N GLY A 88 11.70 1.73 -13.86
CA GLY A 88 12.23 2.91 -13.19
C GLY A 88 11.15 3.89 -12.76
N ASP A 89 10.11 4.06 -13.58
CA ASP A 89 8.97 4.94 -13.28
C ASP A 89 8.08 4.36 -12.18
N LEU A 90 7.81 3.05 -12.21
CA LEU A 90 7.08 2.35 -11.16
C LEU A 90 7.85 2.44 -9.83
N ASN A 91 9.15 2.18 -9.85
CA ASN A 91 10.00 2.23 -8.67
C ASN A 91 10.12 3.64 -8.08
N HIS A 92 10.01 4.68 -8.91
CA HIS A 92 9.93 6.06 -8.42
C HIS A 92 8.72 6.24 -7.49
N LEU A 93 7.54 5.77 -7.90
CA LEU A 93 6.32 5.83 -7.07
C LEU A 93 6.43 4.99 -5.80
N VAL A 94 7.01 3.79 -5.90
CA VAL A 94 7.26 2.92 -4.74
C VAL A 94 8.19 3.60 -3.75
N SER A 95 9.30 4.18 -4.21
CA SER A 95 10.26 4.86 -3.34
C SER A 95 9.65 6.08 -2.64
N ALA A 96 8.79 6.84 -3.33
CA ALA A 96 8.08 7.97 -2.75
C ALA A 96 7.12 7.52 -1.63
N THR A 97 6.38 6.44 -1.89
CA THR A 97 5.44 5.82 -0.95
C THR A 97 6.18 5.26 0.28
N MET A 98 7.24 4.48 0.07
CA MET A 98 8.05 3.91 1.16
C MET A 98 8.71 5.00 2.02
N SER A 99 9.21 6.06 1.38
CA SER A 99 9.73 7.24 2.09
C SER A 99 8.63 7.89 2.93
N GLY A 100 7.43 8.04 2.37
CA GLY A 100 6.24 8.55 3.04
C GLY A 100 5.85 7.75 4.28
N VAL A 101 5.62 6.44 4.12
CA VAL A 101 5.20 5.53 5.18
C VAL A 101 6.20 5.52 6.34
N THR A 102 7.50 5.50 6.04
CA THR A 102 8.56 5.48 7.06
C THR A 102 8.92 6.85 7.62
N THR A 103 8.22 7.92 7.23
CA THR A 103 8.54 9.29 7.68
C THR A 103 8.43 9.42 9.19
N CYS A 104 7.38 8.85 9.78
CA CYS A 104 7.14 8.89 11.23
C CYS A 104 8.21 8.15 12.05
N LEU A 105 9.00 7.27 11.42
CA LEU A 105 10.08 6.52 12.07
C LEU A 105 11.44 7.23 11.93
N ARG A 106 11.64 7.94 10.82
CA ARG A 106 12.93 8.55 10.47
C ARG A 106 13.08 9.97 10.97
N PHE A 107 11.98 10.69 11.15
CA PHE A 107 11.98 12.06 11.61
C PHE A 107 11.17 12.18 12.91
N PRO A 108 11.62 12.99 13.86
CA PRO A 108 10.85 13.24 15.07
C PRO A 108 9.54 13.94 14.70
N GLY A 109 8.42 13.36 15.12
CA GLY A 109 7.07 13.88 14.93
C GLY A 109 6.19 13.53 16.11
N GLN A 110 5.11 14.28 16.32
CA GLN A 110 4.25 14.12 17.51
C GLN A 110 3.37 12.86 17.49
N LEU A 111 3.05 12.29 16.31
CA LEU A 111 2.14 11.14 16.17
C LEU A 111 2.79 9.95 15.42
N ASN A 112 2.52 8.72 15.88
CA ASN A 112 2.99 7.45 15.29
C ASN A 112 4.52 7.26 15.18
N ALA A 113 5.27 7.67 16.21
CA ALA A 113 6.74 7.61 16.24
C ALA A 113 7.38 6.20 16.24
N ASP A 114 6.60 5.12 16.32
CA ASP A 114 7.10 3.75 16.38
C ASP A 114 6.22 2.81 15.54
N LEU A 115 6.84 1.80 14.92
CA LEU A 115 6.18 0.75 14.14
C LEU A 115 5.11 0.02 14.95
N ARG A 116 5.39 -0.25 16.23
CA ARG A 116 4.40 -0.89 17.11
C ARG A 116 3.16 -0.02 17.31
N LYS A 117 3.33 1.31 17.44
CA LYS A 117 2.20 2.23 17.58
C LYS A 117 1.40 2.34 16.29
N LEU A 118 2.07 2.28 15.14
CA LEU A 118 1.39 2.22 13.85
C LEU A 118 0.54 0.94 13.75
N ALA A 119 1.11 -0.22 14.09
CA ALA A 119 0.44 -1.50 14.03
C ALA A 119 -0.81 -1.53 14.93
N VAL A 120 -0.67 -1.07 16.18
CA VAL A 120 -1.79 -1.00 17.13
C VAL A 120 -2.92 -0.08 16.64
N ASN A 121 -2.58 1.03 15.98
CA ASN A 121 -3.58 1.97 15.45
C ASN A 121 -4.21 1.49 14.14
N MET A 122 -3.49 0.70 13.35
CA MET A 122 -3.89 0.35 11.98
C MET A 122 -4.48 -1.05 11.84
N VAL A 123 -4.16 -1.98 12.74
CA VAL A 123 -4.57 -3.39 12.65
C VAL A 123 -5.58 -3.72 13.77
N PRO A 124 -6.90 -3.60 13.50
CA PRO A 124 -7.93 -3.96 14.49
C PRO A 124 -8.05 -5.48 14.66
N PHE A 125 -7.73 -6.26 13.63
CA PHE A 125 -7.77 -7.72 13.65
C PHE A 125 -6.47 -8.29 13.09
N PRO A 126 -5.86 -9.31 13.74
CA PRO A 126 -4.52 -9.79 13.38
C PRO A 126 -4.32 -10.21 11.92
N ARG A 127 -5.35 -10.73 11.26
CA ARG A 127 -5.29 -11.20 9.85
C ARG A 127 -5.64 -10.10 8.83
N LEU A 128 -6.11 -8.94 9.29
CA LEU A 128 -6.52 -7.79 8.46
C LEU A 128 -5.46 -6.69 8.55
N HIS A 129 -4.22 -7.02 8.20
CA HIS A 129 -3.04 -6.17 8.24
C HIS A 129 -2.49 -5.84 6.85
N PHE A 130 -3.32 -5.98 5.82
CA PHE A 130 -2.99 -5.62 4.44
C PHE A 130 -3.45 -4.19 4.16
N PHE A 131 -2.49 -3.31 3.92
CA PHE A 131 -2.74 -1.89 3.71
C PHE A 131 -2.72 -1.53 2.23
N MET A 132 -3.59 -0.58 1.87
CA MET A 132 -3.61 0.14 0.61
C MET A 132 -2.84 1.45 0.79
N PRO A 133 -1.59 1.55 0.31
CA PRO A 133 -0.87 2.80 0.36
C PRO A 133 -1.33 3.73 -0.77
N GLY A 134 -1.24 5.03 -0.52
CA GLY A 134 -1.48 6.08 -1.51
C GLY A 134 -0.47 7.20 -1.35
N PHE A 135 -0.26 7.97 -2.41
CA PHE A 135 0.65 9.12 -2.36
C PHE A 135 0.05 10.27 -3.16
N ALA A 136 0.14 11.48 -2.61
CA ALA A 136 -0.13 12.71 -3.34
C ALA A 136 0.94 13.75 -3.03
N PRO A 137 1.33 14.59 -4.00
CA PRO A 137 0.78 14.71 -5.34
C PRO A 137 1.36 13.69 -6.34
N LEU A 138 0.52 13.22 -7.26
CA LEU A 138 0.94 12.49 -8.47
C LEU A 138 0.85 13.41 -9.68
N THR A 139 1.87 14.25 -9.83
CA THR A 139 1.97 15.23 -10.92
C THR A 139 3.10 14.86 -11.87
N SER A 140 2.87 15.02 -13.17
CA SER A 140 3.92 14.85 -14.18
C SER A 140 5.07 15.85 -13.96
N ARG A 141 6.28 15.48 -14.38
CA ARG A 141 7.49 16.32 -14.22
C ARG A 141 7.35 17.70 -14.87
N GLY A 142 6.60 17.80 -15.96
CA GLY A 142 6.35 19.07 -16.67
C GLY A 142 5.28 19.96 -16.02
N SER A 143 4.30 19.38 -15.32
CA SER A 143 3.20 20.13 -14.70
C SER A 143 3.45 20.52 -13.24
N GLN A 144 4.52 20.01 -12.62
CA GLN A 144 4.86 20.29 -11.21
C GLN A 144 5.07 21.77 -10.90
N GLN A 145 5.63 22.56 -11.82
CA GLN A 145 5.95 23.97 -11.57
C GLN A 145 4.72 24.88 -11.60
N TYR A 146 3.63 24.46 -12.24
CA TYR A 146 2.46 25.30 -12.48
C TYR A 146 1.33 25.09 -11.46
N ARG A 147 1.43 24.09 -10.56
CA ARG A 147 0.36 23.75 -9.62
C ARG A 147 0.71 24.17 -8.20
N ALA A 148 -0.04 25.14 -7.67
CA ALA A 148 -0.03 25.44 -6.25
C ALA A 148 -0.78 24.34 -5.51
N LEU A 149 -0.04 23.46 -4.83
CA LEU A 149 -0.64 22.42 -3.99
C LEU A 149 -1.11 23.04 -2.68
N THR A 150 -2.33 22.72 -2.26
CA THR A 150 -2.91 23.15 -0.99
C THR A 150 -3.28 21.94 -0.14
N VAL A 151 -3.43 22.10 1.18
CA VAL A 151 -3.80 21.01 2.09
C VAL A 151 -5.15 20.37 1.70
N PRO A 152 -6.21 21.14 1.33
CA PRO A 152 -7.47 20.56 0.87
C PRO A 152 -7.31 19.71 -0.40
N GLU A 153 -6.52 20.18 -1.38
CA GLU A 153 -6.27 19.43 -2.61
C GLU A 153 -5.51 18.13 -2.35
N LEU A 154 -4.49 18.17 -1.49
CA LEU A 154 -3.73 16.97 -1.09
C LEU A 154 -4.64 15.95 -0.39
N THR A 155 -5.49 16.44 0.51
CA THR A 155 -6.45 15.60 1.25
C THR A 155 -7.44 14.94 0.30
N GLN A 156 -8.02 15.69 -0.65
CA GLN A 156 -8.94 15.12 -1.63
C GLN A 156 -8.26 14.11 -2.56
N GLN A 157 -7.04 14.41 -3.03
CA GLN A 157 -6.28 13.51 -3.89
C GLN A 157 -5.96 12.20 -3.20
N VAL A 158 -5.63 12.23 -1.91
CA VAL A 158 -5.31 11.01 -1.16
C VAL A 158 -6.47 10.03 -1.09
N PHE A 159 -7.71 10.50 -1.04
CA PHE A 159 -8.90 9.62 -1.03
C PHE A 159 -9.42 9.29 -2.44
N ASP A 160 -8.77 9.78 -3.50
CA ASP A 160 -9.11 9.41 -4.88
C ASP A 160 -8.53 8.01 -5.21
N ALA A 161 -9.37 7.14 -5.77
CA ALA A 161 -8.98 5.80 -6.19
C ALA A 161 -7.81 5.82 -7.18
N LYS A 162 -7.68 6.89 -7.97
CA LYS A 162 -6.60 7.06 -8.96
C LYS A 162 -5.21 7.21 -8.33
N ASN A 163 -5.12 7.53 -7.05
CA ASN A 163 -3.85 7.76 -6.36
C ASN A 163 -3.49 6.62 -5.40
N MET A 164 -4.30 5.56 -5.38
CA MET A 164 -4.02 4.33 -4.65
C MET A 164 -2.97 3.52 -5.39
N MET A 165 -1.99 3.02 -4.65
CA MET A 165 -0.94 2.14 -5.17
C MET A 165 -1.36 0.66 -5.16
N ALA A 166 -2.61 0.38 -4.80
CA ALA A 166 -3.26 -0.93 -4.93
C ALA A 166 -4.48 -0.77 -5.85
N ALA A 167 -4.68 -1.68 -6.81
CA ALA A 167 -5.77 -1.56 -7.77
C ALA A 167 -7.09 -2.03 -7.16
N CYS A 168 -7.61 -1.25 -6.21
CA CYS A 168 -8.93 -1.44 -5.64
C CYS A 168 -9.61 -0.07 -5.52
N ASP A 169 -10.91 -0.02 -5.77
CA ASP A 169 -11.68 1.21 -5.53
C ASP A 169 -12.08 1.27 -4.05
N PRO A 170 -11.60 2.26 -3.27
CA PRO A 170 -11.99 2.36 -1.87
C PRO A 170 -13.50 2.55 -1.65
N ARG A 171 -14.25 2.96 -2.68
CA ARG A 171 -15.70 3.14 -2.64
C ARG A 171 -16.47 1.81 -2.60
N HIS A 172 -15.86 0.72 -3.06
CA HIS A 172 -16.48 -0.61 -2.98
C HIS A 172 -16.31 -1.27 -1.60
N GLY A 173 -15.63 -0.60 -0.67
CA GLY A 173 -15.41 -1.08 0.68
C GLY A 173 -15.66 -0.01 1.73
N ARG A 174 -15.19 -0.29 2.94
CA ARG A 174 -15.15 0.64 4.05
C ARG A 174 -13.76 0.64 4.67
N TYR A 175 -13.29 1.82 5.05
CA TYR A 175 -12.07 2.00 5.81
C TYR A 175 -12.27 1.54 7.25
N LEU A 176 -11.46 0.56 7.66
CA LEU A 176 -11.31 0.16 9.04
C LEU A 176 -10.51 1.22 9.79
N THR A 177 -9.32 1.53 9.30
CA THR A 177 -8.39 2.51 9.88
C THR A 177 -7.65 3.23 8.76
N VAL A 178 -7.23 4.46 9.02
CA VAL A 178 -6.50 5.30 8.08
C VAL A 178 -5.38 6.01 8.81
N ALA A 179 -4.19 6.04 8.22
CA ALA A 179 -3.12 6.96 8.58
C ALA A 179 -2.79 7.87 7.40
N ALA A 180 -2.76 9.17 7.64
CA ALA A 180 -2.35 10.18 6.67
C ALA A 180 -1.13 10.93 7.21
N VAL A 181 0.00 10.81 6.52
CA VAL A 181 1.27 11.43 6.89
C VAL A 181 1.54 12.60 5.94
N PHE A 182 1.28 13.80 6.42
CA PHE A 182 1.56 15.06 5.74
C PHE A 182 3.02 15.47 5.94
N ARG A 183 3.64 15.96 4.88
CA ARG A 183 5.05 16.40 4.86
C ARG A 183 5.19 17.77 4.24
N GLY A 184 5.97 18.63 4.86
CA GLY A 184 6.21 20.01 4.45
C GLY A 184 5.57 21.03 5.41
N ARG A 185 5.88 22.30 5.19
CA ARG A 185 5.39 23.39 6.04
C ARG A 185 3.92 23.67 5.76
N MET A 186 3.05 23.31 6.69
CA MET A 186 1.60 23.54 6.62
C MET A 186 1.00 23.75 8.01
N SER A 187 -0.21 24.29 8.05
CA SER A 187 -0.94 24.48 9.31
C SER A 187 -1.55 23.16 9.78
N MET A 188 -1.17 22.69 10.97
CA MET A 188 -1.77 21.48 11.56
C MET A 188 -3.30 21.62 11.72
N LYS A 189 -3.75 22.82 12.09
CA LYS A 189 -5.18 23.14 12.21
C LYS A 189 -5.92 22.90 10.89
N GLU A 190 -5.34 23.34 9.78
CA GLU A 190 -5.94 23.16 8.46
C GLU A 190 -5.98 21.67 8.06
N VAL A 191 -4.93 20.91 8.37
CA VAL A 191 -4.89 19.46 8.14
C VAL A 191 -6.03 18.75 8.89
N ASP A 192 -6.19 19.05 10.18
CA ASP A 192 -7.23 18.43 11.01
C ASP A 192 -8.64 18.81 10.54
N GLU A 193 -8.86 20.08 10.19
CA GLU A 193 -10.14 20.54 9.63
C GLU A 193 -10.48 19.83 8.30
N GLN A 194 -9.52 19.68 7.39
CA GLN A 194 -9.76 19.01 6.11
C GLN A 194 -9.99 17.50 6.28
N MET A 195 -9.26 16.86 7.18
CA MET A 195 -9.42 15.43 7.45
C MET A 195 -10.75 15.14 8.14
N LEU A 196 -11.22 16.01 9.03
CA LEU A 196 -12.55 15.93 9.63
C LEU A 196 -13.66 16.18 8.58
N ASN A 197 -13.47 17.16 7.70
CA ASN A 197 -14.41 17.45 6.61
C ASN A 197 -14.60 16.24 5.68
N VAL A 198 -13.51 15.56 5.30
CA VAL A 198 -13.59 14.35 4.49
C VAL A 198 -14.31 13.22 5.21
N GLN A 199 -14.00 12.99 6.50
CA GLN A 199 -14.70 11.98 7.31
C GLN A 199 -16.20 12.24 7.40
N ASN A 200 -16.61 13.49 7.64
CA ASN A 200 -18.01 13.85 7.77
C ASN A 200 -18.77 13.72 6.45
N LYS A 201 -18.17 14.14 5.32
CA LYS A 201 -18.79 14.02 3.99
C LYS A 201 -18.93 12.58 3.53
N ASN A 202 -17.97 11.73 3.90
CA ASN A 202 -17.83 10.36 3.44
C ASN A 202 -18.05 9.34 4.56
N SER A 203 -18.84 9.68 5.59
CA SER A 203 -18.97 8.90 6.82
C SER A 203 -19.41 7.45 6.57
N SER A 204 -20.22 7.22 5.53
CA SER A 204 -20.65 5.88 5.10
C SER A 204 -19.51 4.95 4.65
N TYR A 205 -18.38 5.52 4.23
CA TYR A 205 -17.18 4.77 3.84
C TYR A 205 -16.25 4.46 5.00
N PHE A 206 -16.50 4.99 6.21
CA PHE A 206 -15.75 4.66 7.41
C PHE A 206 -16.59 3.72 8.28
N VAL A 207 -15.94 2.77 8.96
CA VAL A 207 -16.67 1.91 9.90
C VAL A 207 -17.05 2.68 11.16
N GLU A 208 -18.31 2.57 11.57
CA GLU A 208 -18.86 3.30 12.73
C GLU A 208 -18.38 2.74 14.08
N TRP A 209 -18.03 1.45 14.12
CA TRP A 209 -17.68 0.74 15.36
C TRP A 209 -16.21 0.94 15.79
N ILE A 210 -15.36 1.52 14.93
CA ILE A 210 -14.04 2.02 15.34
C ILE A 210 -14.11 3.54 15.42
N PRO A 211 -14.33 4.14 16.61
CA PRO A 211 -14.33 5.58 16.75
C PRO A 211 -12.91 6.14 16.50
N ASN A 212 -12.83 7.32 15.89
CA ASN A 212 -11.57 8.03 15.64
C ASN A 212 -10.50 7.19 14.92
N ASN A 213 -10.93 6.43 13.91
CA ASN A 213 -10.12 5.49 13.13
C ASN A 213 -9.16 6.14 12.12
N VAL A 214 -9.23 7.46 11.96
CA VAL A 214 -8.32 8.23 11.11
C VAL A 214 -7.27 8.93 11.98
N LYS A 215 -6.00 8.67 11.68
CA LYS A 215 -4.84 9.30 12.35
C LYS A 215 -4.08 10.17 11.36
N THR A 216 -3.78 11.39 11.77
CA THR A 216 -3.04 12.38 11.00
C THR A 216 -1.68 12.61 11.63
N ALA A 217 -0.62 12.62 10.83
CA ALA A 217 0.71 13.00 11.27
C ALA A 217 1.25 14.10 10.36
N VAL A 218 1.94 15.07 10.94
CA VAL A 218 2.57 16.17 10.20
C VAL A 218 4.07 16.15 10.47
N CYS A 219 4.86 16.24 9.40
CA CYS A 219 6.30 16.34 9.44
C CYS A 219 6.75 17.58 8.67
N ASP A 220 7.53 18.46 9.29
CA ASP A 220 7.97 19.71 8.67
C ASP A 220 8.94 19.51 7.50
N ILE A 221 9.54 18.32 7.38
CA ILE A 221 10.56 18.02 6.37
C ILE A 221 9.89 17.44 5.11
N PRO A 222 9.81 18.23 4.02
CA PRO A 222 9.19 17.77 2.79
C PRO A 222 10.06 16.72 2.06
N PRO A 223 9.48 15.93 1.15
CA PRO A 223 10.25 15.05 0.28
C PRO A 223 11.02 15.84 -0.79
N ARG A 224 12.07 15.24 -1.35
CA ARG A 224 12.91 15.88 -2.37
C ARG A 224 12.07 16.24 -3.61
N GLY A 225 12.19 17.49 -4.07
CA GLY A 225 11.51 17.98 -5.28
C GLY A 225 10.07 18.45 -5.07
N LEU A 226 9.54 18.37 -3.85
CA LEU A 226 8.19 18.82 -3.52
C LEU A 226 8.22 19.76 -2.31
N LYS A 227 7.31 20.73 -2.26
CA LYS A 227 7.13 21.60 -1.07
C LYS A 227 6.22 20.96 -0.02
N MET A 228 5.21 20.22 -0.50
CA MET A 228 4.26 19.50 0.32
C MET A 228 3.91 18.17 -0.33
N ALA A 229 3.68 17.16 0.49
CA ALA A 229 3.19 15.86 0.07
C ALA A 229 2.39 15.22 1.20
N VAL A 230 1.62 14.21 0.87
CA VAL A 230 0.89 13.39 1.83
C VAL A 230 1.00 11.93 1.40
N THR A 231 1.22 11.07 2.38
CA THR A 231 1.22 9.62 2.20
C THR A 231 0.07 9.04 2.97
N PHE A 232 -0.69 8.20 2.30
CA PHE A 232 -1.87 7.56 2.83
C PHE A 232 -1.59 6.09 3.07
N ILE A 233 -2.12 5.59 4.16
CA ILE A 233 -2.11 4.18 4.51
C ILE A 233 -3.55 3.87 4.92
N GLY A 234 -4.28 3.17 4.07
CA GLY A 234 -5.65 2.74 4.36
C GLY A 234 -5.71 1.26 4.65
N ASN A 235 -6.29 0.89 5.78
CA ASN A 235 -6.79 -0.46 5.99
C ASN A 235 -8.26 -0.47 5.56
N SER A 236 -8.55 -0.97 4.36
CA SER A 236 -9.88 -0.96 3.77
C SER A 236 -10.33 -2.35 3.38
N THR A 237 -11.61 -2.65 3.57
CA THR A 237 -12.21 -3.90 3.09
C THR A 237 -12.24 -4.01 1.56
N ALA A 238 -11.97 -2.91 0.84
CA ALA A 238 -11.81 -2.90 -0.62
C ALA A 238 -10.59 -3.72 -1.08
N ILE A 239 -9.58 -3.94 -0.23
CA ILE A 239 -8.40 -4.76 -0.57
C ILE A 239 -8.76 -6.18 -1.01
N GLN A 240 -9.96 -6.65 -0.67
CA GLN A 240 -10.49 -7.93 -1.14
C GLN A 240 -10.49 -8.05 -2.68
N GLU A 241 -10.62 -6.95 -3.43
CA GLU A 241 -10.62 -6.96 -4.90
C GLU A 241 -9.28 -7.46 -5.44
N LEU A 242 -8.18 -7.02 -4.82
CA LEU A 242 -6.84 -7.48 -5.16
C LEU A 242 -6.69 -8.98 -4.89
N PHE A 243 -7.18 -9.47 -3.75
CA PHE A 243 -7.13 -10.90 -3.43
C PHE A 243 -8.06 -11.74 -4.31
N LYS A 244 -9.24 -11.23 -4.65
CA LYS A 244 -10.18 -11.89 -5.58
C LYS A 244 -9.54 -12.05 -6.96
N ARG A 245 -8.88 -11.01 -7.49
CA ARG A 245 -8.17 -11.07 -8.77
C ARG A 245 -7.11 -12.18 -8.79
N ILE A 246 -6.27 -12.25 -7.75
CA ILE A 246 -5.23 -13.29 -7.63
C ILE A 246 -5.88 -14.67 -7.51
N SER A 247 -6.93 -14.79 -6.70
CA SER A 247 -7.64 -16.05 -6.46
C SER A 247 -8.32 -16.60 -7.71
N GLU A 248 -8.94 -15.74 -8.53
CA GLU A 248 -9.55 -16.12 -9.80
C GLU A 248 -8.51 -16.66 -10.79
N GLN A 249 -7.37 -15.98 -10.92
CA GLN A 249 -6.27 -16.42 -11.79
C GLN A 249 -5.65 -17.74 -11.30
N PHE A 250 -5.40 -17.86 -9.99
CA PHE A 250 -4.94 -19.09 -9.36
C PHE A 250 -5.91 -20.24 -9.65
N THR A 251 -7.21 -20.02 -9.43
CA THR A 251 -8.25 -21.05 -9.60
C THR A 251 -8.34 -21.51 -11.06
N ALA A 252 -8.26 -20.58 -12.02
CA ALA A 252 -8.28 -20.91 -13.44
C ALA A 252 -7.12 -21.83 -13.86
N MET A 253 -5.91 -21.58 -13.33
CA MET A 253 -4.75 -22.43 -13.58
C MET A 253 -4.79 -23.75 -12.83
N PHE A 254 -5.14 -23.71 -11.54
CA PHE A 254 -5.14 -24.87 -10.65
C PHE A 254 -6.15 -25.93 -11.10
N ARG A 255 -7.32 -25.52 -11.58
CA ARG A 255 -8.33 -26.43 -12.17
C ARG A 255 -7.79 -27.23 -13.35
N ARG A 256 -6.87 -26.65 -14.13
CA ARG A 256 -6.22 -27.31 -15.26
C ARG A 256 -4.95 -28.07 -14.86
N LYS A 257 -4.55 -28.01 -13.59
CA LYS A 257 -3.27 -28.53 -13.06
C LYS A 257 -2.06 -28.06 -13.86
N ALA A 258 -2.15 -26.87 -14.47
CA ALA A 258 -1.06 -26.31 -15.27
C ALA A 258 0.14 -26.01 -14.37
N PHE A 259 1.34 -26.40 -14.80
CA PHE A 259 2.62 -26.17 -14.11
C PHE A 259 2.75 -26.74 -12.68
N LEU A 260 1.80 -27.56 -12.22
CA LEU A 260 1.82 -28.11 -10.86
C LEU A 260 3.00 -29.07 -10.59
N HIS A 261 3.49 -29.74 -11.64
CA HIS A 261 4.64 -30.63 -11.57
C HIS A 261 5.94 -29.91 -11.18
N TRP A 262 6.07 -28.60 -11.42
CA TRP A 262 7.23 -27.81 -10.98
C TRP A 262 7.24 -27.58 -9.47
N TYR A 263 6.08 -27.58 -8.82
CA TYR A 263 5.99 -27.42 -7.37
C TYR A 263 6.14 -28.76 -6.66
N THR A 264 5.39 -29.76 -7.12
CA THR A 264 5.44 -31.13 -6.55
C THR A 264 6.79 -31.83 -6.79
N GLY A 265 7.47 -31.54 -7.90
CA GLY A 265 8.81 -32.06 -8.19
C GLY A 265 9.90 -31.52 -7.26
N GLU A 266 9.69 -30.35 -6.67
CA GLU A 266 10.61 -29.70 -5.73
C GLU A 266 10.25 -29.97 -4.25
N GLY A 267 9.30 -30.89 -4.01
CA GLY A 267 8.98 -31.39 -2.66
C GLY A 267 7.86 -30.66 -1.91
N MET A 268 7.00 -29.91 -2.62
CA MET A 268 5.73 -29.40 -2.06
C MET A 268 4.64 -30.46 -1.93
#